data_AF-A0A7C2LIL7-F1
#
_entry.id   AF-A0A7C2LIL7-F1
#
_cell.length_a   1.000
_cell.length_b   1.000
_cell.length_c   1.000
_cell.angle_alpha   90.00
_cell.angle_beta   90.00
_cell.angle_gamma   90.00
#
_symmetry.space_group_name_H-M   'P 1'
#
loop_
_entity.id
_entity.type
_entity.pdbx_description
1 polymer ?
#
loop_
_entity_poly.entity_id
_entity_poly.type
_entity_poly.pdbx_seq_one_letter_code
_entity_poly.pdbx_strand_id
1 'polypeptide(L)'
;MGDRADSRQEPIGRRNSCFWKTPDRSFGVGIMRSAKRPLLGAVMLALLAGCSTQPVPPEQSPGVPEAAGEPVARASLSSAAPTRLEQWMGIYLQGQRAGTTHLALEPVAATAPLYAEGLRYRFVESLSVQGLATETVGWLREDFSLGRFRFEFQGPDATGGRLVCSGHVEETPAGNPLLKVAVESEGTVTEREFVLEEPCYLSSASHLPALRQSLRPGAEFTWLVFDPVSQSLAPMSFRVEGRGQRTALGQTYEAAKIVMTFQGIEQISWMTDRGLRLRDQALENLMVAEIESAEEASQVSPMADWGSDISDLMLNLIDELKVQLQGRIPQPRRCKRLLLEVSGISPRDVVVDGYWQRLIQPRTEPSAPKEGFQIEIALRPEHSPDEPLEPYLEAGFLVQADAPAIVEQASRIVQGLATDREKAARLCQWVFDELDRSSVRFTLPSAVEVLNSRKGDCNEHATLFAALARAAGLATKIAVG
;
A
#
# COMPACT_ATOMS: atom_id res chain seq x y z
N MET A 1 -74.67 20.76 -5.29
CA MET A 1 -76.03 21.01 -4.75
C MET A 1 -75.91 20.95 -3.25
N GLY A 2 -75.94 22.02 -2.46
CA GLY A 2 -76.31 23.44 -2.59
C GLY A 2 -76.63 23.83 -1.14
N ASP A 3 -75.78 24.62 -0.49
CA ASP A 3 -76.04 26.01 -0.04
C ASP A 3 -74.96 26.25 1.04
N ARG A 4 -74.34 27.41 1.27
CA ARG A 4 -74.62 28.79 0.91
C ARG A 4 -73.35 29.61 1.14
N ALA A 5 -73.17 30.57 0.24
CA ALA A 5 -72.77 31.96 0.44
C ALA A 5 -71.40 32.33 1.06
N ASP A 6 -70.68 33.39 0.69
CA ASP A 6 -70.50 34.25 -0.49
C ASP A 6 -69.84 35.54 0.04
N SER A 7 -68.68 35.87 -0.53
CA SER A 7 -68.24 37.23 -0.87
C SER A 7 -67.58 38.19 0.14
N ARG A 8 -66.52 38.83 -0.42
CA ARG A 8 -66.04 40.23 -0.27
C ARG A 8 -65.21 40.55 0.98
N GLN A 9 -64.08 41.27 0.93
CA GLN A 9 -63.59 42.25 -0.04
C GLN A 9 -62.07 42.52 0.19
N GLU A 10 -61.30 42.62 -0.89
CA GLU A 10 -59.97 43.29 -0.98
C GLU A 10 -60.07 44.80 -0.63
N PRO A 11 -58.99 45.56 -0.25
CA PRO A 11 -57.91 45.86 -1.21
C PRO A 11 -56.48 46.31 -0.71
N ILE A 12 -55.51 46.13 -1.63
CA ILE A 12 -54.43 47.07 -2.07
C ILE A 12 -53.40 47.60 -1.05
N GLY A 13 -52.11 47.35 -1.30
CA GLY A 13 -51.04 48.18 -0.69
C GLY A 13 -49.57 47.77 -0.85
N ARG A 14 -49.03 47.78 -2.08
CA ARG A 14 -47.64 48.12 -2.49
C ARG A 14 -46.39 47.75 -1.62
N ARG A 15 -45.46 47.11 -2.35
CA ARG A 15 -43.99 47.37 -2.46
C ARG A 15 -43.02 46.92 -1.35
N ASN A 16 -42.10 46.05 -1.79
CA ASN A 16 -40.65 46.02 -1.59
C ASN A 16 -40.09 46.17 -0.17
N SER A 17 -39.49 45.10 0.35
CA SER A 17 -38.02 44.89 0.40
C SER A 17 -37.65 43.93 1.54
N CYS A 18 -37.05 42.79 1.18
CA CYS A 18 -36.43 41.87 2.12
C CYS A 18 -35.14 42.49 2.67
N PHE A 19 -35.13 42.83 3.95
CA PHE A 19 -33.92 42.98 4.76
C PHE A 19 -33.96 41.89 5.84
N TRP A 20 -33.09 40.89 5.72
CA TRP A 20 -32.89 39.90 6.78
C TRP A 20 -32.08 40.53 7.91
N LYS A 21 -32.73 40.72 9.05
CA LYS A 21 -32.10 40.98 10.35
C LYS A 21 -31.54 39.66 10.90
N THR A 22 -30.28 39.68 11.27
CA THR A 22 -29.66 38.73 12.23
C THR A 22 -30.28 38.88 13.62
N PRO A 23 -30.48 37.78 14.37
CA PRO A 23 -30.51 37.84 15.82
C PRO A 23 -29.23 37.27 16.43
N ASP A 24 -28.60 38.15 17.19
CA ASP A 24 -27.50 37.91 18.11
C ASP A 24 -28.05 37.24 19.38
N ARG A 25 -27.50 36.08 19.78
CA ARG A 25 -27.63 35.52 21.14
C ARG A 25 -26.40 34.71 21.51
N SER A 26 -25.51 35.40 22.22
CA SER A 26 -24.46 34.87 23.07
C SER A 26 -25.03 34.03 24.22
N PHE A 27 -24.60 32.76 24.36
CA PHE A 27 -24.63 32.03 25.64
C PHE A 27 -23.44 31.06 25.75
N GLY A 28 -22.63 31.28 26.79
CA GLY A 28 -21.91 30.26 27.57
C GLY A 28 -20.96 29.31 26.84
N VAL A 29 -19.68 29.66 26.77
CA VAL A 29 -18.60 28.72 26.43
C VAL A 29 -18.37 27.79 27.64
N GLY A 30 -19.08 26.66 27.65
CA GLY A 30 -18.65 25.46 28.34
C GLY A 30 -17.62 24.75 27.46
N ILE A 31 -16.35 24.73 27.87
CA ILE A 31 -15.27 24.02 27.18
C ILE A 31 -15.49 22.52 27.41
N MET A 32 -16.34 21.90 26.58
CA MET A 32 -16.32 20.46 26.36
C MET A 32 -15.18 20.21 25.37
N ARG A 33 -14.09 19.62 25.85
CA ARG A 33 -13.00 19.12 25.01
C ARG A 33 -13.59 18.04 24.10
N SER A 34 -13.94 18.38 22.87
CA SER A 34 -14.17 17.37 21.84
C SER A 34 -12.82 16.73 21.53
N ALA A 35 -12.70 15.43 21.82
CA ALA A 35 -11.56 14.63 21.43
C ALA A 35 -11.49 14.65 19.90
N LYS A 36 -10.49 15.32 19.36
CA LYS A 36 -10.15 15.28 17.94
C LYS A 36 -9.50 13.92 17.68
N ARG A 37 -10.15 13.06 16.90
CA ARG A 37 -9.60 11.83 16.33
C ARG A 37 -9.83 11.91 14.81
N PRO A 38 -8.77 11.92 13.98
CA PRO A 38 -8.72 10.99 12.83
C PRO A 38 -7.29 10.63 12.32
N LEU A 39 -7.23 9.72 11.32
CA LEU A 39 -6.11 9.20 10.46
C LEU A 39 -5.46 7.90 10.95
N LEU A 40 -5.85 6.70 10.47
CA LEU A 40 -5.49 5.50 11.24
C LEU A 40 -5.37 4.12 10.57
N GLY A 41 -5.54 3.95 9.25
CA GLY A 41 -5.59 2.63 8.59
C GLY A 41 -4.48 2.36 7.55
N ALA A 42 -3.88 3.42 7.01
CA ALA A 42 -3.03 3.33 5.81
C ALA A 42 -1.65 2.69 6.00
N VAL A 43 -1.09 2.82 7.20
CA VAL A 43 0.30 2.43 7.48
C VAL A 43 0.45 0.91 7.47
N MET A 44 -0.48 0.13 8.03
CA MET A 44 -0.32 -1.33 8.13
C MET A 44 -0.34 -2.06 6.77
N LEU A 45 -1.20 -1.65 5.84
CA LEU A 45 -1.28 -2.27 4.50
C LEU A 45 -0.13 -1.86 3.60
N ALA A 46 0.31 -0.61 3.68
CA ALA A 46 1.52 -0.15 2.98
C ALA A 46 2.80 -0.83 3.52
N LEU A 47 2.79 -1.20 4.81
CA LEU A 47 3.88 -1.94 5.45
C LEU A 47 3.84 -3.46 5.21
N LEU A 48 2.66 -4.02 4.90
CA LEU A 48 2.54 -5.39 4.42
C LEU A 48 2.76 -5.51 2.90
N ALA A 49 2.57 -4.43 2.13
CA ALA A 49 2.63 -4.43 0.68
C ALA A 49 3.91 -3.79 0.07
N GLY A 50 4.70 -3.06 0.85
CA GLY A 50 5.71 -2.17 0.27
C GLY A 50 5.05 -0.99 -0.45
N CYS A 51 5.50 0.23 -0.19
CA CYS A 51 4.86 1.43 -0.71
C CYS A 51 5.09 1.58 -2.23
N SER A 52 3.99 1.59 -2.98
CA SER A 52 3.94 1.82 -4.42
C SER A 52 4.56 3.17 -4.84
N THR A 53 5.64 3.13 -5.61
CA THR A 53 6.01 4.21 -6.54
C THR A 53 5.83 3.71 -7.95
N GLN A 54 5.08 4.46 -8.77
CA GLN A 54 4.96 4.17 -10.21
C GLN A 54 6.34 4.19 -10.88
N PRO A 55 6.57 3.35 -11.90
CA PRO A 55 7.80 3.41 -12.69
C PRO A 55 7.86 4.74 -13.46
N VAL A 56 8.92 5.51 -13.22
CA VAL A 56 9.36 6.57 -14.12
C VAL A 56 9.81 5.89 -15.42
N PRO A 57 9.41 6.37 -16.62
CA PRO A 57 9.91 5.82 -17.88
C PRO A 57 11.44 5.96 -17.94
N PRO A 58 12.16 4.98 -18.54
CA PRO A 58 13.61 4.97 -18.51
C PRO A 58 14.18 6.19 -19.23
N GLU A 59 14.78 7.11 -18.48
CA GLU A 59 15.70 8.10 -19.04
C GLU A 59 16.94 7.38 -19.59
N GLN A 60 17.24 7.65 -20.85
CA GLN A 60 18.42 7.13 -21.55
C GLN A 60 19.69 7.61 -20.85
N SER A 61 20.34 6.75 -20.07
CA SER A 61 21.72 6.98 -19.64
C SER A 61 22.71 6.56 -20.72
N PRO A 62 23.79 7.34 -20.94
CA PRO A 62 24.77 7.10 -22.00
C PRO A 62 25.64 5.88 -21.68
N GLY A 63 25.96 5.14 -22.75
CA GLY A 63 26.59 3.81 -22.72
C GLY A 63 27.90 3.72 -21.93
N VAL A 64 28.03 2.61 -21.21
CA VAL A 64 29.26 2.13 -20.57
C VAL A 64 29.77 0.92 -21.38
N PRO A 65 31.10 0.75 -21.58
CA PRO A 65 31.63 -0.20 -22.55
C PRO A 65 31.45 -1.65 -22.12
N GLU A 66 31.17 -2.48 -23.12
CA GLU A 66 31.02 -3.93 -23.07
C GLU A 66 32.33 -4.60 -22.62
N ALA A 67 32.35 -5.13 -21.39
CA ALA A 67 33.40 -6.01 -20.90
C ALA A 67 32.87 -7.46 -20.91
N ALA A 68 33.39 -8.26 -21.85
CA ALA A 68 33.08 -9.67 -21.97
C ALA A 68 33.50 -10.45 -20.71
N GLY A 69 32.53 -10.88 -19.91
CA GLY A 69 32.71 -11.83 -18.81
C GLY A 69 32.32 -13.25 -19.25
N GLU A 70 33.17 -14.22 -18.93
CA GLU A 70 33.01 -15.64 -19.26
C GLU A 70 31.70 -16.25 -18.71
N PRO A 71 31.16 -17.31 -19.35
CA PRO A 71 29.87 -17.89 -18.99
C PRO A 71 29.89 -18.48 -17.57
N VAL A 72 29.02 -17.95 -16.71
CA VAL A 72 28.75 -18.48 -15.38
C VAL A 72 28.25 -19.92 -15.50
N ALA A 73 29.00 -20.86 -14.94
CA ALA A 73 28.65 -22.27 -14.89
C ALA A 73 27.29 -22.45 -14.21
N ARG A 74 26.31 -22.98 -14.95
CA ARG A 74 25.02 -23.42 -14.39
C ARG A 74 25.29 -24.54 -13.40
N ALA A 75 25.06 -24.27 -12.12
CA ALA A 75 25.16 -25.27 -11.07
C ALA A 75 24.19 -26.42 -11.36
N SER A 76 24.74 -27.62 -11.52
CA SER A 76 23.97 -28.86 -11.53
C SER A 76 23.28 -28.99 -10.17
N LEU A 77 21.95 -28.91 -10.16
CA LEU A 77 21.13 -29.17 -8.98
C LEU A 77 21.27 -30.66 -8.61
N SER A 78 22.11 -30.92 -7.61
CA SER A 78 22.17 -32.21 -6.91
C SER A 78 20.79 -32.54 -6.33
N SER A 79 20.43 -33.84 -6.35
CA SER A 79 19.16 -34.40 -5.87
C SER A 79 18.96 -34.22 -4.36
N ALA A 80 18.67 -33.00 -3.94
CA ALA A 80 18.23 -32.72 -2.58
C ALA A 80 16.83 -33.31 -2.37
N ALA A 81 16.57 -33.83 -1.17
CA ALA A 81 15.23 -34.23 -0.77
C ALA A 81 14.25 -33.05 -1.00
N PRO A 82 13.00 -33.32 -1.41
CA PRO A 82 12.06 -32.26 -1.71
C PRO A 82 11.81 -31.42 -0.46
N THR A 83 11.93 -30.10 -0.61
CA THR A 83 11.84 -29.15 0.51
C THR A 83 10.43 -29.18 1.10
N ARG A 84 10.35 -29.34 2.42
CA ARG A 84 9.12 -29.16 3.20
C ARG A 84 9.39 -28.13 4.28
N LEU A 85 8.48 -27.20 4.44
CA LEU A 85 8.55 -26.15 5.46
C LEU A 85 7.16 -25.94 6.02
N GLU A 86 7.05 -25.87 7.34
CA GLU A 86 5.83 -25.43 8.01
C GLU A 86 6.23 -24.58 9.21
N GLN A 87 5.57 -23.45 9.38
CA GLN A 87 5.95 -22.46 10.37
C GLN A 87 4.75 -21.61 10.80
N TRP A 88 4.63 -21.38 12.10
CA TRP A 88 3.76 -20.37 12.70
C TRP A 88 4.61 -19.24 13.25
N MET A 89 4.13 -18.01 13.13
CA MET A 89 4.76 -16.86 13.76
C MET A 89 3.69 -15.96 14.41
N GLY A 90 3.95 -15.51 15.64
CA GLY A 90 3.17 -14.45 16.27
C GLY A 90 3.62 -13.09 15.74
N ILE A 91 2.67 -12.21 15.45
CA ILE A 91 2.93 -10.86 14.95
C ILE A 91 2.72 -9.87 16.08
N TYR A 92 3.68 -8.97 16.24
CA TYR A 92 3.77 -7.98 17.30
C TYR A 92 3.98 -6.59 16.72
N LEU A 93 3.22 -5.63 17.23
CA LEU A 93 3.29 -4.21 16.88
C LEU A 93 3.61 -3.43 18.15
N GLN A 94 4.72 -2.70 18.17
CA GLN A 94 5.22 -2.01 19.37
C GLN A 94 5.28 -2.96 20.61
N GLY A 95 5.60 -4.24 20.38
CA GLY A 95 5.67 -5.28 21.40
C GLY A 95 4.31 -5.84 21.87
N GLN A 96 3.18 -5.32 21.38
CA GLN A 96 1.85 -5.87 21.63
C GLN A 96 1.50 -6.90 20.57
N ARG A 97 0.94 -8.05 20.97
CA ARG A 97 0.50 -9.06 20.01
C ARG A 97 -0.65 -8.50 19.18
N ALA A 98 -0.49 -8.58 17.86
CA ALA A 98 -1.45 -8.05 16.89
C ALA A 98 -2.01 -9.14 15.97
N GLY A 99 -1.36 -10.30 15.88
CA GLY A 99 -1.78 -11.33 14.94
C GLY A 99 -0.96 -12.59 14.94
N THR A 100 -1.18 -13.38 13.90
CA THR A 100 -0.48 -14.63 13.61
C THR A 100 -0.33 -14.81 12.11
N THR A 101 0.71 -15.54 11.70
CA THR A 101 0.86 -16.04 10.34
C THR A 101 1.23 -17.51 10.37
N HIS A 102 0.68 -18.27 9.42
CA HIS A 102 1.05 -19.66 9.18
C HIS A 102 1.48 -19.83 7.74
N LEU A 103 2.63 -20.44 7.55
CA LEU A 103 3.24 -20.72 6.25
C LEU A 103 3.46 -22.22 6.12
N ALA A 104 3.10 -22.78 4.97
CA ALA A 104 3.38 -24.15 4.58
C ALA A 104 3.91 -24.23 3.14
N LEU A 105 4.95 -25.03 2.95
CA LEU A 105 5.53 -25.37 1.66
C LEU A 105 5.59 -26.89 1.53
N GLU A 106 4.87 -27.42 0.55
CA GLU A 106 4.74 -28.85 0.33
C GLU A 106 5.05 -29.23 -1.12
N PRO A 107 5.72 -30.37 -1.38
CA PRO A 107 5.91 -30.88 -2.72
C PRO A 107 4.57 -31.24 -3.37
N VAL A 108 4.37 -30.82 -4.60
CA VAL A 108 3.23 -31.24 -5.42
C VAL A 108 3.39 -32.72 -5.75
N ALA A 109 2.33 -33.51 -5.55
CA ALA A 109 2.34 -34.93 -5.90
C ALA A 109 2.66 -35.12 -7.40
N ALA A 110 3.53 -36.08 -7.73
CA ALA A 110 3.96 -36.33 -9.11
C ALA A 110 2.81 -36.68 -10.08
N THR A 111 1.67 -37.12 -9.54
CA THR A 111 0.45 -37.46 -10.28
C THR A 111 -0.50 -36.29 -10.49
N ALA A 112 -0.29 -35.15 -9.83
CA ALA A 112 -1.14 -33.98 -9.99
C ALA A 112 -0.88 -33.28 -11.34
N PRO A 113 -1.91 -32.75 -12.03
CA PRO A 113 -1.74 -32.02 -13.30
C PRO A 113 -0.69 -30.90 -13.23
N LEU A 114 -0.65 -30.20 -12.10
CA LEU A 114 0.32 -29.13 -11.81
C LEU A 114 1.78 -29.61 -11.91
N TYR A 115 2.05 -30.88 -11.56
CA TYR A 115 3.40 -31.44 -11.67
C TYR A 115 3.83 -31.62 -13.13
N ALA A 116 2.90 -32.01 -14.00
CA ALA A 116 3.14 -32.12 -15.44
C ALA A 116 3.39 -30.74 -16.08
N GLU A 117 2.83 -29.66 -15.52
CA GLU A 117 3.12 -28.27 -15.89
C GLU A 117 4.49 -27.75 -15.36
N GLY A 118 5.27 -28.59 -14.69
CA GLY A 118 6.58 -28.23 -14.15
C GLY A 118 6.55 -27.60 -12.75
N LEU A 119 5.36 -27.49 -12.13
CA LEU A 119 5.21 -26.96 -10.77
C LEU A 119 5.59 -28.05 -9.76
N ARG A 120 6.44 -27.71 -8.80
CA ARG A 120 7.05 -28.65 -7.86
C ARG A 120 6.58 -28.45 -6.43
N TYR A 121 6.17 -27.23 -6.07
CA TYR A 121 5.77 -26.90 -4.71
C TYR A 121 4.42 -26.20 -4.69
N ARG A 122 3.63 -26.51 -3.66
CA ARG A 122 2.47 -25.74 -3.23
C ARG A 122 2.88 -24.96 -1.98
N PHE A 123 2.76 -23.65 -2.07
CA PHE A 123 2.99 -22.70 -1.00
C PHE A 123 1.63 -22.21 -0.49
N VAL A 124 1.47 -22.11 0.82
CA VAL A 124 0.33 -21.47 1.46
C VAL A 124 0.86 -20.56 2.55
N GLU A 125 0.38 -19.32 2.58
CA GLU A 125 0.55 -18.42 3.71
C GLU A 125 -0.81 -17.86 4.11
N SER A 126 -1.16 -17.99 5.38
CA SER A 126 -2.28 -17.29 5.99
C SER A 126 -1.76 -16.25 6.97
N LEU A 127 -2.42 -15.10 6.98
CA LEU A 127 -2.12 -13.98 7.87
C LEU A 127 -3.43 -13.57 8.53
N SER A 128 -3.39 -13.34 9.83
CA SER A 128 -4.48 -12.76 10.58
C SER A 128 -3.92 -11.70 11.50
N VAL A 129 -4.33 -10.45 11.29
CA VAL A 129 -3.87 -9.30 12.08
C VAL A 129 -5.07 -8.39 12.34
N GLN A 130 -5.47 -8.25 13.60
CA GLN A 130 -6.48 -7.27 14.05
C GLN A 130 -7.74 -7.16 13.16
N GLY A 131 -8.35 -8.31 12.80
CA GLY A 131 -9.59 -8.37 11.99
C GLY A 131 -9.38 -8.38 10.47
N LEU A 132 -8.16 -8.17 10.00
CA LEU A 132 -7.74 -8.44 8.63
C LEU A 132 -7.27 -9.88 8.51
N ALA A 133 -7.69 -10.55 7.45
CA ALA A 133 -7.20 -11.87 7.09
C ALA A 133 -6.75 -11.90 5.63
N THR A 134 -5.62 -12.55 5.37
CA THR A 134 -5.21 -12.87 4.00
C THR A 134 -4.84 -14.32 3.86
N GLU A 135 -5.06 -14.87 2.68
CA GLU A 135 -4.56 -16.19 2.29
C GLU A 135 -3.88 -16.08 0.92
N THR A 136 -2.62 -16.49 0.85
CA THR A 136 -1.88 -16.67 -0.40
C THR A 136 -1.66 -18.15 -0.65
N VAL A 137 -2.11 -18.64 -1.80
CA VAL A 137 -1.76 -19.96 -2.32
C VAL A 137 -0.92 -19.77 -3.57
N GLY A 138 0.31 -20.30 -3.56
CA GLY A 138 1.23 -20.27 -4.69
C GLY A 138 1.55 -21.67 -5.19
N TRP A 139 1.71 -21.82 -6.50
CA TRP A 139 2.28 -23.02 -7.12
C TRP A 139 3.58 -22.64 -7.80
N LEU A 140 4.67 -23.19 -7.29
CA LEU A 140 6.03 -22.74 -7.56
C LEU A 140 6.83 -23.82 -8.32
N ARG A 141 7.78 -23.39 -9.13
CA ARG A 141 8.74 -24.27 -9.82
C ARG A 141 9.82 -24.79 -8.85
N GLU A 142 10.74 -25.59 -9.36
CA GLU A 142 11.81 -26.19 -8.56
C GLU A 142 12.71 -25.17 -7.86
N ASP A 143 12.97 -24.04 -8.51
CA ASP A 143 13.72 -22.90 -8.02
C ASP A 143 12.89 -21.92 -7.17
N PHE A 144 11.64 -22.30 -6.86
CA PHE A 144 10.62 -21.50 -6.18
C PHE A 144 10.04 -20.33 -6.97
N SER A 145 10.39 -20.18 -8.27
CA SER A 145 9.80 -19.15 -9.11
C SER A 145 8.30 -19.36 -9.29
N LEU A 146 7.58 -18.25 -9.42
CA LEU A 146 6.13 -18.22 -9.50
C LEU A 146 5.62 -18.86 -10.80
N GLY A 147 4.79 -19.90 -10.67
CA GLY A 147 4.02 -20.45 -11.78
C GLY A 147 2.58 -19.94 -11.77
N ARG A 148 1.88 -20.09 -10.64
CA ARG A 148 0.50 -19.64 -10.43
C ARG A 148 0.30 -19.17 -9.00
N PHE A 149 -0.65 -18.27 -8.78
CA PHE A 149 -1.06 -17.89 -7.44
C PHE A 149 -2.53 -17.49 -7.35
N ARG A 150 -3.03 -17.52 -6.12
CA ARG A 150 -4.28 -16.90 -5.70
C ARG A 150 -4.04 -16.26 -4.34
N PHE A 151 -4.37 -14.99 -4.24
CA PHE A 151 -4.36 -14.19 -3.03
C PHE A 151 -5.79 -13.77 -2.73
N GLU A 152 -6.22 -13.97 -1.49
CA GLU A 152 -7.48 -13.46 -0.98
C GLU A 152 -7.20 -12.53 0.20
N PHE A 153 -7.85 -11.38 0.18
CA PHE A 153 -7.87 -10.41 1.25
C PHE A 153 -9.30 -10.29 1.78
N GLN A 154 -9.44 -10.31 3.10
CA GLN A 154 -10.69 -10.06 3.79
C GLN A 154 -10.45 -8.99 4.86
N GLY A 155 -11.11 -7.85 4.69
CA GLY A 155 -11.16 -6.80 5.71
C GLY A 155 -12.05 -7.16 6.90
N PRO A 156 -12.02 -6.33 7.97
CA PRO A 156 -12.78 -6.57 9.20
C PRO A 156 -14.30 -6.48 9.04
N ASP A 157 -14.79 -5.78 8.01
CA ASP A 157 -16.22 -5.64 7.73
C ASP A 157 -16.70 -6.80 6.84
N ALA A 158 -17.52 -7.70 7.37
CA ALA A 158 -18.03 -8.88 6.64
C ALA A 158 -18.91 -8.58 5.40
N THR A 159 -19.19 -7.30 5.11
CA THR A 159 -20.14 -6.87 4.05
C THR A 159 -19.47 -6.12 2.89
N GLY A 160 -18.17 -5.82 2.95
CA GLY A 160 -17.43 -5.14 1.88
C GLY A 160 -15.92 -5.31 2.05
N GLY A 161 -15.15 -5.18 0.96
CA GLY A 161 -13.68 -5.20 1.03
C GLY A 161 -13.04 -6.59 0.97
N ARG A 162 -13.73 -7.57 0.34
CA ARG A 162 -13.06 -8.77 -0.15
C ARG A 162 -12.36 -8.44 -1.46
N LEU A 163 -11.08 -8.80 -1.56
CA LEU A 163 -10.32 -8.68 -2.79
C LEU A 163 -9.70 -10.03 -3.11
N VAL A 164 -9.80 -10.45 -4.37
CA VAL A 164 -9.16 -11.65 -4.87
C VAL A 164 -8.21 -11.25 -5.99
N CYS A 165 -6.93 -11.57 -5.83
CA CYS A 165 -5.93 -11.39 -6.87
C CYS A 165 -5.41 -12.77 -7.28
N SER A 166 -5.55 -13.14 -8.54
CA SER A 166 -5.00 -14.39 -9.06
C SER A 166 -4.12 -14.13 -10.27
N GLY A 167 -3.16 -15.01 -10.50
CA GLY A 167 -2.35 -14.89 -11.71
C GLY A 167 -1.57 -16.14 -12.04
N HIS A 168 -1.05 -16.16 -13.25
CA HIS A 168 -0.22 -17.24 -13.75
C HIS A 168 0.85 -16.72 -14.71
N VAL A 169 1.98 -17.41 -14.74
CA VAL A 169 3.06 -17.17 -15.69
C VAL A 169 2.88 -18.09 -16.88
N GLU A 170 2.80 -17.51 -18.06
CA GLU A 170 2.79 -18.22 -19.34
C GLU A 170 3.91 -17.72 -20.26
N GLU A 171 4.24 -18.52 -21.28
CA GLU A 171 5.15 -18.08 -22.33
C GLU A 171 4.36 -17.35 -23.42
N THR A 172 4.82 -16.16 -23.78
CA THR A 172 4.30 -15.43 -24.93
C THR A 172 4.62 -16.16 -26.24
N PRO A 173 3.92 -15.84 -27.35
CA PRO A 173 4.30 -16.35 -28.67
C PRO A 173 5.75 -16.02 -29.09
N ALA A 174 6.34 -14.97 -28.50
CA ALA A 174 7.73 -14.57 -28.69
C ALA A 174 8.73 -15.34 -27.80
N GLY A 175 8.24 -16.20 -26.89
CA GLY A 175 9.06 -17.00 -25.97
C GLY A 175 9.43 -16.32 -24.66
N ASN A 176 8.98 -15.08 -24.42
CA ASN A 176 9.24 -14.36 -23.16
C ASN A 176 8.18 -14.73 -22.11
N PRO A 177 8.57 -14.89 -20.82
CA PRO A 177 7.60 -15.13 -19.76
C PRO A 177 6.76 -13.88 -19.48
N LEU A 178 5.46 -14.09 -19.29
CA LEU A 178 4.47 -13.06 -19.01
C LEU A 178 3.64 -13.47 -17.80
N LEU A 179 3.60 -12.60 -16.79
CA LEU A 179 2.71 -12.76 -15.65
C LEU A 179 1.38 -12.07 -15.95
N LYS A 180 0.32 -12.86 -16.09
CA LYS A 180 -1.06 -12.36 -16.18
C LYS A 180 -1.70 -12.34 -14.81
N VAL A 181 -2.30 -11.21 -14.46
CA VAL A 181 -2.92 -10.97 -13.15
C VAL A 181 -4.34 -10.49 -13.36
N ALA A 182 -5.28 -11.10 -12.65
CA ALA A 182 -6.67 -10.69 -12.59
C ALA A 182 -7.05 -10.37 -11.15
N VAL A 183 -7.71 -9.24 -10.94
CA VAL A 183 -8.12 -8.75 -9.63
C VAL A 183 -9.61 -8.53 -9.63
N GLU A 184 -10.28 -9.25 -8.75
CA GLU A 184 -11.71 -9.16 -8.50
C GLU A 184 -11.96 -8.38 -7.19
N SER A 185 -12.72 -7.30 -7.30
CA SER A 185 -13.17 -6.50 -6.16
C SER A 185 -14.56 -5.91 -6.46
N GLU A 186 -15.50 -6.09 -5.54
CA GLU A 186 -16.88 -5.57 -5.66
C GLU A 186 -17.56 -5.90 -7.01
N GLY A 187 -17.36 -7.12 -7.52
CA GLY A 187 -17.92 -7.58 -8.79
C GLY A 187 -17.28 -6.99 -10.04
N THR A 188 -16.23 -6.18 -9.89
CA THR A 188 -15.40 -5.70 -11.01
C THR A 188 -14.16 -6.57 -11.12
N VAL A 189 -13.83 -6.99 -12.34
CA VAL A 189 -12.56 -7.69 -12.64
C VAL A 189 -11.69 -6.75 -13.47
N THR A 190 -10.44 -6.59 -13.04
CA THR A 190 -9.41 -5.85 -13.79
C THR A 190 -8.24 -6.78 -14.08
N GLU A 191 -7.67 -6.66 -15.27
CA GLU A 191 -6.55 -7.49 -15.71
C GLU A 191 -5.31 -6.63 -15.94
N ARG A 192 -4.14 -7.18 -15.62
CA ARG A 192 -2.84 -6.57 -15.84
C ARG A 192 -1.86 -7.63 -16.30
N GLU A 193 -0.92 -7.20 -17.13
CA GLU A 193 0.15 -8.04 -17.62
C GLU A 193 1.50 -7.44 -17.23
N PHE A 194 2.43 -8.30 -16.82
CA PHE A 194 3.79 -7.91 -16.49
C PHE A 194 4.76 -8.76 -17.30
N VAL A 195 5.54 -8.10 -18.16
CA VAL A 195 6.62 -8.75 -18.90
C VAL A 195 7.73 -9.11 -17.92
N LEU A 196 8.17 -10.36 -17.93
CA LEU A 196 9.22 -10.85 -17.05
C LEU A 196 10.51 -11.02 -17.84
N GLU A 197 11.56 -10.28 -17.46
CA GLU A 197 12.90 -10.46 -18.02
C GLU A 197 13.68 -11.57 -17.31
N GLU A 198 13.28 -11.87 -16.08
CA GLU A 198 13.85 -12.89 -15.21
C GLU A 198 12.75 -13.59 -14.40
N PRO A 199 13.02 -14.74 -13.76
CA PRO A 199 12.06 -15.38 -12.88
C PRO A 199 11.59 -14.44 -11.77
N CYS A 200 10.28 -14.39 -11.53
CA CYS A 200 9.72 -13.66 -10.40
C CYS A 200 9.26 -14.59 -9.27
N TYR A 201 9.18 -14.05 -8.06
CA TYR A 201 8.80 -14.74 -6.84
C TYR A 201 7.64 -14.02 -6.15
N LEU A 202 6.78 -14.75 -5.42
CA LEU A 202 5.75 -14.11 -4.59
C LEU A 202 6.39 -13.41 -3.40
N SER A 203 5.87 -12.24 -3.01
CA SER A 203 6.33 -11.48 -1.83
C SER A 203 6.37 -12.34 -0.56
N SER A 204 5.32 -13.11 -0.28
CA SER A 204 5.22 -14.04 0.86
C SER A 204 6.19 -15.23 0.80
N ALA A 205 6.59 -15.65 -0.40
CA ALA A 205 7.53 -16.75 -0.63
C ALA A 205 8.96 -16.26 -0.98
N SER A 206 9.21 -14.96 -0.89
CA SER A 206 10.41 -14.32 -1.44
C SER A 206 11.71 -14.74 -0.77
N HIS A 207 11.67 -15.31 0.44
CA HIS A 207 12.85 -15.83 1.14
C HIS A 207 13.26 -17.24 0.71
N LEU A 208 12.35 -18.01 0.08
CA LEU A 208 12.62 -19.41 -0.32
C LEU A 208 13.76 -19.59 -1.34
N PRO A 209 13.97 -18.70 -2.32
CA PRO A 209 15.11 -18.81 -3.25
C PRO A 209 16.46 -18.81 -2.54
N ALA A 210 16.54 -18.17 -1.37
CA ALA A 210 17.74 -18.14 -0.53
C ALA A 210 18.15 -19.55 -0.05
N LEU A 211 17.23 -20.53 -0.01
CA LEU A 211 17.52 -21.94 0.30
C LEU A 211 18.36 -22.64 -0.77
N ARG A 212 18.36 -22.09 -2.00
CA ARG A 212 19.21 -22.58 -3.09
C ARG A 212 20.55 -21.85 -3.13
N GLN A 213 20.76 -20.90 -2.23
CA GLN A 213 21.97 -20.09 -2.15
C GLN A 213 22.81 -20.47 -0.93
N SER A 214 24.09 -20.07 -0.96
CA SER A 214 24.95 -20.16 0.21
C SER A 214 24.73 -18.93 1.10
N LEU A 215 24.09 -19.11 2.25
CA LEU A 215 23.85 -18.05 3.25
C LEU A 215 25.12 -17.71 4.07
N ARG A 216 26.22 -17.43 3.36
CA ARG A 216 27.49 -17.00 3.96
C ARG A 216 27.48 -15.50 4.24
N PRO A 217 28.11 -15.01 5.32
CA PRO A 217 28.26 -13.58 5.56
C PRO A 217 28.86 -12.85 4.35
N GLY A 218 28.28 -11.70 4.00
CA GLY A 218 28.63 -10.89 2.83
C GLY A 218 28.01 -11.35 1.51
N ALA A 219 27.19 -12.41 1.51
CA ALA A 219 26.44 -12.79 0.30
C ALA A 219 25.32 -11.78 0.02
N GLU A 220 25.18 -11.41 -1.25
CA GLU A 220 24.14 -10.50 -1.73
C GLU A 220 23.39 -11.12 -2.90
N PHE A 221 22.07 -10.95 -2.91
CA PHE A 221 21.19 -11.44 -3.96
C PHE A 221 20.16 -10.36 -4.29
N THR A 222 19.65 -10.38 -5.50
CA THR A 222 18.50 -9.57 -5.91
C THR A 222 17.65 -10.43 -6.82
N TRP A 223 16.34 -10.41 -6.60
CA TRP A 223 15.39 -11.08 -7.49
C TRP A 223 14.10 -10.30 -7.58
N LEU A 224 13.40 -10.53 -8.68
CA LEU A 224 12.14 -9.88 -8.98
C LEU A 224 11.02 -10.47 -8.12
N VAL A 225 10.28 -9.60 -7.43
CA VAL A 225 9.18 -9.99 -6.54
C VAL A 225 7.88 -9.38 -7.03
N PHE A 226 6.86 -10.22 -7.18
CA PHE A 226 5.48 -9.79 -7.39
C PHE A 226 4.75 -9.78 -6.05
N ASP A 227 4.16 -8.64 -5.70
CA ASP A 227 3.34 -8.50 -4.51
C ASP A 227 1.84 -8.38 -4.89
N PRO A 228 1.00 -9.36 -4.51
CA PRO A 228 -0.44 -9.33 -4.81
C PRO A 228 -1.21 -8.19 -4.14
N VAL A 229 -0.70 -7.63 -3.03
CA VAL A 229 -1.36 -6.58 -2.27
C VAL A 229 -1.24 -5.24 -2.98
N SER A 230 -0.02 -4.85 -3.35
CA SER A 230 0.29 -3.62 -4.11
C SER A 230 0.14 -3.78 -5.63
N GLN A 231 0.01 -5.01 -6.14
CA GLN A 231 0.03 -5.36 -7.56
C GLN A 231 1.21 -4.77 -8.30
N SER A 232 2.37 -4.90 -7.67
CA SER A 232 3.61 -4.36 -8.17
C SER A 232 4.62 -5.48 -8.39
N LEU A 233 5.48 -5.25 -9.37
CA LEU A 233 6.59 -6.10 -9.70
C LEU A 233 7.86 -5.26 -9.49
N ALA A 234 8.66 -5.60 -8.49
CA ALA A 234 9.82 -4.82 -8.11
C ALA A 234 10.96 -5.73 -7.61
N PRO A 235 12.24 -5.32 -7.78
CA PRO A 235 13.35 -6.07 -7.22
C PRO A 235 13.34 -6.01 -5.69
N MET A 236 13.63 -7.13 -5.05
CA MET A 236 13.93 -7.22 -3.62
C MET A 236 15.40 -7.60 -3.46
N SER A 237 16.15 -6.79 -2.70
CA SER A 237 17.57 -7.07 -2.41
C SER A 237 17.71 -7.80 -1.09
N PHE A 238 18.68 -8.72 -1.03
CA PHE A 238 19.00 -9.54 0.13
C PHE A 238 20.48 -9.42 0.43
N ARG A 239 20.83 -9.18 1.70
CA ARG A 239 22.22 -9.15 2.18
C ARG A 239 22.36 -9.98 3.43
N VAL A 240 23.26 -10.95 3.43
CA VAL A 240 23.59 -11.76 4.61
C VAL A 240 24.64 -11.03 5.43
N GLU A 241 24.27 -10.46 6.57
CA GLU A 241 25.20 -9.68 7.40
C GLU A 241 26.09 -10.56 8.29
N GLY A 242 25.58 -11.72 8.70
CA GLY A 242 26.28 -12.57 9.64
C GLY A 242 25.49 -13.82 9.98
N ARG A 243 26.06 -14.64 10.85
CA ARG A 243 25.42 -15.83 11.41
C ARG A 243 25.59 -15.84 12.91
N GLY A 244 24.67 -16.45 13.62
CA GLY A 244 24.79 -16.62 15.05
C GLY A 244 23.71 -17.50 15.64
N GLN A 245 23.94 -17.90 16.89
CA GLN A 245 23.00 -18.69 17.66
C GLN A 245 21.79 -17.87 18.07
N ARG A 246 20.61 -18.47 17.90
CA ARG A 246 19.32 -17.92 18.28
C ARG A 246 18.52 -19.00 19.01
N THR A 247 18.02 -18.66 20.19
CA THR A 247 17.13 -19.54 20.93
C THR A 247 15.69 -19.19 20.56
N ALA A 248 14.92 -20.19 20.16
CA ALA A 248 13.49 -20.08 19.88
C ALA A 248 12.82 -21.42 20.21
N LEU A 249 11.58 -21.39 20.69
CA LEU A 249 10.83 -22.61 21.07
C LEU A 249 11.61 -23.58 21.98
N GLY A 250 12.43 -23.05 22.90
CA GLY A 250 13.28 -23.84 23.79
C GLY A 250 14.46 -24.56 23.12
N GLN A 251 14.71 -24.33 21.83
CA GLN A 251 15.81 -24.91 21.06
C GLN A 251 16.78 -23.82 20.61
N THR A 252 18.05 -24.18 20.42
CA THR A 252 19.07 -23.27 19.87
C THR A 252 19.32 -23.62 18.41
N TYR A 253 19.21 -22.62 17.55
CA TYR A 253 19.41 -22.71 16.11
C TYR A 253 20.61 -21.88 15.69
N GLU A 254 21.34 -22.37 14.69
CA GLU A 254 22.23 -21.53 13.90
C GLU A 254 21.40 -20.83 12.81
N ALA A 255 21.44 -19.50 12.80
CA ALA A 255 20.65 -18.68 11.88
C ALA A 255 21.51 -17.60 11.23
N ALA A 256 21.25 -17.35 9.95
CA ALA A 256 21.77 -16.22 9.21
C ALA A 256 20.92 -14.97 9.49
N LYS A 257 21.58 -13.84 9.71
CA LYS A 257 20.94 -12.52 9.72
C LYS A 257 20.88 -12.01 8.29
N ILE A 258 19.68 -11.93 7.74
CA ILE A 258 19.42 -11.51 6.37
C ILE A 258 18.71 -10.18 6.42
N VAL A 259 19.29 -9.17 5.78
CA VAL A 259 18.65 -7.87 5.54
C VAL A 259 18.01 -7.93 4.17
N MET A 260 16.72 -7.63 4.11
CA MET A 260 15.90 -7.62 2.91
C MET A 260 15.41 -6.21 2.70
N THR A 261 15.44 -5.71 1.47
CA THR A 261 14.91 -4.40 1.14
C THR A 261 13.95 -4.53 -0.03
N PHE A 262 12.72 -4.07 0.18
CA PHE A 262 11.68 -4.08 -0.83
C PHE A 262 10.93 -2.75 -0.80
N GLN A 263 10.90 -2.06 -1.94
CA GLN A 263 10.24 -0.75 -2.08
C GLN A 263 10.64 0.25 -0.99
N GLY A 264 11.94 0.29 -0.67
CA GLY A 264 12.51 1.20 0.34
C GLY A 264 12.31 0.76 1.80
N ILE A 265 11.56 -0.31 2.06
CA ILE A 265 11.38 -0.85 3.41
C ILE A 265 12.46 -1.89 3.69
N GLU A 266 13.24 -1.66 4.74
CA GLU A 266 14.21 -2.63 5.25
C GLU A 266 13.55 -3.57 6.27
N GLN A 267 13.79 -4.87 6.09
CA GLN A 267 13.39 -5.95 6.98
C GLN A 267 14.62 -6.79 7.34
N ILE A 268 14.73 -7.18 8.60
CA ILE A 268 15.76 -8.09 9.10
C ILE A 268 15.12 -9.42 9.46
N SER A 269 15.57 -10.51 8.86
CA SER A 269 15.14 -11.88 9.19
C SER A 269 16.30 -12.70 9.75
N TRP A 270 16.03 -13.43 10.84
CA TRP A 270 16.91 -14.49 11.34
C TRP A 270 16.44 -15.84 10.80
N MET A 271 17.12 -16.36 9.78
CA MET A 271 16.67 -17.54 9.05
C MET A 271 17.67 -18.70 9.16
N THR A 272 17.17 -19.90 9.42
CA THR A 272 17.99 -21.14 9.42
C THR A 272 18.31 -21.60 7.99
N ASP A 273 19.29 -22.48 7.82
CA ASP A 273 19.60 -23.08 6.49
C ASP A 273 18.46 -23.95 5.93
N ARG A 274 17.44 -24.26 6.75
CA ARG A 274 16.23 -24.97 6.33
C ARG A 274 15.06 -24.04 5.95
N GLY A 275 15.22 -22.73 6.11
CA GLY A 275 14.20 -21.73 5.75
C GLY A 275 13.27 -21.33 6.87
N LEU A 276 13.41 -21.89 8.08
CA LEU A 276 12.66 -21.41 9.23
C LEU A 276 13.13 -20.00 9.60
N ARG A 277 12.21 -19.04 9.58
CA ARG A 277 12.43 -17.66 10.05
C ARG A 277 12.16 -17.59 11.55
N LEU A 278 13.19 -17.46 12.35
CA LEU A 278 13.06 -17.43 13.81
C LEU A 278 12.48 -16.10 14.30
N ARG A 279 12.85 -15.01 13.62
CA ARG A 279 12.42 -13.67 13.94
C ARG A 279 12.57 -12.75 12.74
N ASP A 280 11.51 -12.05 12.39
CA ASP A 280 11.49 -10.98 11.40
C ASP A 280 11.25 -9.64 12.11
N GLN A 281 11.92 -8.58 11.66
CA GLN A 281 11.84 -7.23 12.21
C GLN A 281 11.78 -6.23 11.07
N ALA A 282 10.88 -5.25 11.15
CA ALA A 282 10.83 -4.12 10.22
C ALA A 282 10.58 -2.82 11.00
N LEU A 283 10.88 -1.68 10.35
CA LEU A 283 10.69 -0.34 10.91
C LEU A 283 11.30 -0.17 12.32
N GLU A 284 12.60 -0.39 12.47
CA GLU A 284 13.29 -0.17 13.76
C GLU A 284 12.64 -0.92 14.96
N ASN A 285 12.11 -2.14 14.72
CA ASN A 285 11.39 -3.00 15.67
C ASN A 285 9.93 -2.62 15.97
N LEU A 286 9.33 -1.67 15.25
CA LEU A 286 7.89 -1.42 15.39
C LEU A 286 7.06 -2.62 14.98
N MET A 287 7.53 -3.40 14.00
CA MET A 287 6.91 -4.64 13.58
C MET A 287 7.87 -5.81 13.81
N VAL A 288 7.38 -6.84 14.49
CA VAL A 288 8.12 -8.07 14.73
C VAL A 288 7.22 -9.27 14.45
N ALA A 289 7.75 -10.27 13.75
CA ALA A 289 7.17 -11.60 13.74
C ALA A 289 8.14 -12.57 14.42
N GLU A 290 7.66 -13.37 15.37
CA GLU A 290 8.48 -14.34 16.11
C GLU A 290 7.93 -15.74 15.90
N ILE A 291 8.80 -16.73 15.71
CA ILE A 291 8.37 -18.12 15.55
C ILE A 291 7.64 -18.62 16.82
N GLU A 292 6.50 -19.26 16.62
CA GLU A 292 5.66 -19.84 17.66
C GLU A 292 5.33 -21.31 17.34
N SER A 293 4.92 -22.07 18.35
CA SER A 293 4.37 -23.40 18.16
C SER A 293 2.95 -23.34 17.61
N ALA A 294 2.51 -24.41 16.93
CA ALA A 294 1.13 -24.55 16.48
C ALA A 294 0.12 -24.46 17.65
N GLU A 295 0.50 -24.93 18.83
CA GLU A 295 -0.32 -24.83 20.04
C GLU A 295 -0.51 -23.37 20.46
N GLU A 296 0.57 -22.60 20.62
CA GLU A 296 0.53 -21.17 20.96
C GLU A 296 -0.27 -20.36 19.94
N ALA A 297 -0.12 -20.65 18.64
CA ALA A 297 -0.89 -20.02 17.57
C ALA A 297 -2.39 -20.39 17.61
N SER A 298 -2.74 -21.61 18.02
CA SER A 298 -4.12 -22.08 18.09
C SER A 298 -4.92 -21.54 19.28
N GLN A 299 -4.23 -21.12 20.35
CA GLN A 299 -4.87 -20.49 21.52
C GLN A 299 -5.37 -19.06 21.25
N VAL A 300 -5.16 -18.58 20.02
CA VAL A 300 -5.42 -17.23 19.61
C VAL A 300 -6.52 -17.21 18.57
N SER A 301 -7.60 -16.49 18.85
CA SER A 301 -8.66 -16.30 17.86
C SER A 301 -8.14 -15.44 16.69
N PRO A 302 -8.30 -15.87 15.43
CA PRO A 302 -7.96 -15.06 14.25
C PRO A 302 -8.74 -13.73 14.14
N MET A 303 -9.83 -13.61 14.90
CA MET A 303 -10.63 -12.39 15.03
C MET A 303 -10.60 -11.85 16.46
N ALA A 304 -9.58 -12.21 17.25
CA ALA A 304 -9.41 -11.63 18.58
C ALA A 304 -9.31 -10.11 18.48
N ASP A 305 -10.18 -9.43 19.24
CA ASP A 305 -9.99 -8.03 19.56
C ASP A 305 -8.81 -7.95 20.54
N TRP A 306 -7.64 -7.53 20.05
CA TRP A 306 -6.38 -7.53 20.80
C TRP A 306 -6.31 -6.43 21.87
N GLY A 307 -7.43 -5.83 22.25
CA GLY A 307 -7.60 -5.09 23.51
C GLY A 307 -6.98 -3.69 23.55
N SER A 308 -6.27 -3.26 22.51
CA SER A 308 -6.01 -1.84 22.23
C SER A 308 -6.99 -1.38 21.17
N ASP A 309 -7.70 -0.26 21.39
CA ASP A 309 -8.41 0.45 20.32
C ASP A 309 -7.42 0.54 19.15
N ILE A 310 -7.68 -0.14 18.03
CA ILE A 310 -6.72 -0.21 16.91
C ILE A 310 -6.37 1.22 16.44
N SER A 311 -7.33 2.11 16.65
CA SER A 311 -7.22 3.56 16.57
C SER A 311 -6.10 4.17 17.42
N ASP A 312 -5.79 3.64 18.60
CA ASP A 312 -4.73 4.18 19.46
C ASP A 312 -3.35 3.64 19.04
N LEU A 313 -3.24 2.36 18.66
CA LEU A 313 -1.99 1.78 18.15
C LEU A 313 -1.51 2.50 16.88
N MET A 314 -2.42 2.73 15.94
CA MET A 314 -2.08 3.38 14.68
C MET A 314 -1.84 4.89 14.87
N LEU A 315 -2.44 5.52 15.90
CA LEU A 315 -2.17 6.93 16.24
C LEU A 315 -0.72 7.05 16.70
N ASN A 316 -0.28 6.09 17.51
CA ASN A 316 1.09 6.01 17.97
C ASN A 316 2.05 5.78 16.79
N LEU A 317 1.74 4.87 15.86
CA LEU A 317 2.57 4.63 14.67
C LEU A 317 2.70 5.87 13.79
N ILE A 318 1.63 6.62 13.56
CA ILE A 318 1.69 7.87 12.79
C ILE A 318 2.50 8.92 13.55
N ASP A 319 2.32 9.03 14.86
CA ASP A 319 3.09 9.96 15.68
C ASP A 319 4.59 9.63 15.70
N GLU A 320 4.95 8.35 15.56
CA GLU A 320 6.32 7.85 15.53
C GLU A 320 6.96 7.96 14.14
N LEU A 321 6.19 7.71 13.06
CA LEU A 321 6.68 7.73 11.68
C LEU A 321 6.58 9.11 11.01
N LYS A 322 5.84 10.07 11.57
CA LYS A 322 5.70 11.39 10.94
C LYS A 322 7.03 12.14 10.86
N VAL A 323 7.26 12.75 9.70
CA VAL A 323 8.37 13.70 9.53
C VAL A 323 8.08 14.96 10.35
N GLN A 324 8.90 15.21 11.36
CA GLN A 324 8.71 16.34 12.29
C GLN A 324 9.14 17.66 11.62
N LEU A 325 8.20 18.58 11.44
CA LEU A 325 8.50 19.94 10.99
C LEU A 325 9.02 20.79 12.16
N GLN A 326 10.25 21.27 12.05
CA GLN A 326 10.78 22.27 12.97
C GLN A 326 10.32 23.68 12.57
N GLY A 327 9.67 24.38 13.50
CA GLY A 327 9.17 25.75 13.29
C GLY A 327 7.68 25.84 12.96
N ARG A 328 7.23 27.01 12.52
CA ARG A 328 5.83 27.25 12.11
C ARG A 328 5.82 28.03 10.80
N ILE A 329 4.91 27.67 9.90
CA ILE A 329 4.69 28.42 8.65
C ILE A 329 3.90 29.70 9.00
N PRO A 330 4.50 30.91 8.90
CA PRO A 330 3.79 32.14 9.19
C PRO A 330 2.79 32.44 8.08
N GLN A 331 1.55 32.79 8.43
CA GLN A 331 0.48 33.14 7.47
C GLN A 331 0.39 32.13 6.30
N PRO A 332 0.10 30.83 6.56
CA PRO A 332 0.24 29.75 5.57
C PRO A 332 -0.57 29.99 4.28
N ARG A 333 -1.74 30.63 4.37
CA ARG A 333 -2.58 30.99 3.21
C ARG A 333 -2.00 32.07 2.30
N ARG A 334 -0.98 32.82 2.76
CA ARG A 334 -0.27 33.85 1.99
C ARG A 334 1.13 33.39 1.56
N CYS A 335 1.58 32.24 2.06
CA CYS A 335 2.84 31.64 1.65
C CYS A 335 2.79 31.34 0.15
N LYS A 336 3.84 31.72 -0.57
CA LYS A 336 3.96 31.45 -2.02
C LYS A 336 5.02 30.40 -2.33
N ARG A 337 6.03 30.29 -1.47
CA ARG A 337 7.16 29.38 -1.58
C ARG A 337 7.54 28.93 -0.17
N LEU A 338 7.82 27.65 -0.01
CA LEU A 338 8.31 27.06 1.22
C LEU A 338 9.72 26.51 0.94
N LEU A 339 10.70 26.92 1.74
CA LEU A 339 12.04 26.35 1.71
C LEU A 339 12.19 25.47 2.94
N LEU A 340 12.41 24.18 2.73
CA LEU A 340 12.56 23.19 3.78
C LEU A 340 14.00 22.68 3.79
N GLU A 341 14.58 22.56 4.98
CA GLU A 341 15.83 21.82 5.18
C GLU A 341 15.48 20.40 5.61
N VAL A 342 16.01 19.41 4.89
CA VAL A 342 15.75 17.99 5.08
C VAL A 342 17.05 17.31 5.43
N SER A 343 17.06 16.56 6.53
CA SER A 343 18.22 15.81 7.03
C SER A 343 17.82 14.39 7.39
N GLY A 344 18.80 13.49 7.50
CA GLY A 344 18.58 12.09 7.90
C GLY A 344 18.38 11.11 6.74
N ILE A 345 18.29 11.61 5.50
CA ILE A 345 18.20 10.80 4.27
C ILE A 345 19.14 11.36 3.18
N SER A 346 19.42 10.57 2.15
CA SER A 346 20.18 11.06 0.98
C SER A 346 19.29 11.93 0.10
N PRO A 347 19.80 13.01 -0.52
CA PRO A 347 19.05 13.79 -1.52
C PRO A 347 18.57 12.94 -2.70
N ARG A 348 19.24 11.80 -2.97
CA ARG A 348 18.88 10.86 -4.04
C ARG A 348 17.63 10.06 -3.74
N ASP A 349 17.26 9.95 -2.47
CA ASP A 349 16.11 9.17 -2.01
C ASP A 349 14.81 10.00 -2.04
N VAL A 350 14.91 11.31 -2.34
CA VAL A 350 13.75 12.20 -2.43
C VAL A 350 13.19 12.18 -3.83
N VAL A 351 11.94 11.75 -3.93
CA VAL A 351 11.14 11.90 -5.15
C VAL A 351 10.62 13.34 -5.22
N VAL A 352 11.20 14.15 -6.10
CA VAL A 352 10.68 15.47 -6.45
C VAL A 352 9.88 15.37 -7.75
N ASP A 353 8.71 16.00 -7.81
CA ASP A 353 7.89 16.02 -9.01
C ASP A 353 8.38 17.02 -10.07
N GLY A 354 9.36 17.87 -9.74
CA GLY A 354 9.89 18.93 -10.59
C GLY A 354 8.91 20.07 -10.85
N TYR A 355 7.66 19.93 -10.42
CA TYR A 355 6.54 20.78 -10.77
C TYR A 355 6.16 21.69 -9.60
N TRP A 356 5.90 21.11 -8.44
CA TRP A 356 5.72 21.82 -7.19
C TRP A 356 6.98 21.80 -6.34
N GLN A 357 7.82 20.78 -6.50
CA GLN A 357 8.99 20.53 -5.64
C GLN A 357 10.28 20.55 -6.45
N ARG A 358 11.30 21.23 -5.92
CA ARG A 358 12.63 21.28 -6.51
C ARG A 358 13.71 21.09 -5.45
N LEU A 359 14.66 20.21 -5.74
CA LEU A 359 15.86 20.07 -4.94
C LEU A 359 16.78 21.27 -5.16
N ILE A 360 17.15 21.97 -4.09
CA ILE A 360 18.07 23.12 -4.13
C ILE A 360 19.44 22.66 -3.64
N GLN A 361 20.42 22.65 -4.56
CA GLN A 361 21.86 22.49 -4.34
C GLN A 361 22.24 21.41 -3.31
N PRO A 362 22.56 20.17 -3.71
CA PRO A 362 23.23 19.25 -2.79
C PRO A 362 24.52 19.93 -2.31
N ARG A 363 24.75 20.06 -1.00
CA ARG A 363 26.03 20.59 -0.48
C ARG A 363 27.15 19.65 -0.91
N THR A 364 27.82 19.95 -2.03
CA THR A 364 29.09 19.33 -2.42
C THR A 364 30.23 20.15 -1.87
N GLU A 365 30.48 20.04 -0.56
CA GLU A 365 31.77 20.41 0.04
C GLU A 365 32.22 19.26 0.95
N PRO A 366 33.37 18.62 0.69
CA PRO A 366 33.82 17.42 1.42
C PRO A 366 34.12 17.65 2.91
N SER A 367 34.07 18.89 3.39
CA SER A 367 34.25 19.28 4.80
C SER A 367 32.98 19.78 5.48
N ALA A 368 31.83 19.79 4.80
CA ALA A 368 30.54 20.01 5.45
C ALA A 368 30.21 18.80 6.36
N PRO A 369 29.65 19.00 7.57
CA PRO A 369 29.04 17.90 8.31
C PRO A 369 28.04 17.14 7.42
N LYS A 370 27.55 15.96 7.83
CA LYS A 370 26.50 15.20 7.11
C LYS A 370 25.19 16.00 7.03
N GLU A 371 25.21 17.09 6.27
CA GLU A 371 24.34 18.26 6.33
C GLU A 371 23.15 18.06 5.40
N GLY A 372 21.97 18.41 5.90
CA GLY A 372 20.74 18.32 5.15
C GLY A 372 20.79 19.08 3.82
N PHE A 373 19.85 18.76 2.95
CA PHE A 373 19.65 19.43 1.67
C PHE A 373 18.39 20.28 1.75
N GLN A 374 18.24 21.20 0.80
CA GLN A 374 17.07 22.05 0.73
C GLN A 374 16.10 21.56 -0.34
N ILE A 375 14.81 21.52 0.02
CA ILE A 375 13.72 21.36 -0.94
C ILE A 375 12.96 22.69 -0.99
N GLU A 376 12.78 23.20 -2.18
CA GLU A 376 11.86 24.29 -2.44
C GLU A 376 10.51 23.74 -2.91
N ILE A 377 9.43 24.17 -2.26
CA ILE A 377 8.06 23.88 -2.65
C ILE A 377 7.41 25.18 -3.13
N ALA A 378 7.11 25.27 -4.43
CA ALA A 378 6.28 26.30 -5.00
C ALA A 378 4.80 26.03 -4.63
N LEU A 379 4.06 27.04 -4.17
CA LEU A 379 2.63 26.92 -3.85
C LEU A 379 1.74 27.48 -4.96
N ARG A 380 2.34 27.75 -6.13
CA ARG A 380 1.66 28.06 -7.40
C ARG A 380 2.40 27.30 -8.50
N PRO A 381 1.65 26.72 -9.46
CA PRO A 381 2.28 26.01 -10.55
C PRO A 381 2.98 27.06 -11.42
N GLU A 382 4.29 26.89 -11.61
CA GLU A 382 5.08 27.82 -12.42
C GLU A 382 4.94 27.49 -13.91
N HIS A 383 4.65 26.23 -14.27
CA HIS A 383 4.45 25.74 -15.64
C HIS A 383 3.29 24.73 -15.69
N SER A 384 3.08 24.04 -16.82
CA SER A 384 2.24 22.84 -16.93
C SER A 384 3.09 21.59 -16.69
N PRO A 385 2.53 20.47 -16.22
CA PRO A 385 3.32 19.25 -16.04
C PRO A 385 3.90 18.80 -17.39
N ASP A 386 5.18 18.40 -17.37
CA ASP A 386 5.87 17.86 -18.55
C ASP A 386 5.45 16.41 -18.85
N GLU A 387 4.77 15.76 -17.91
CA GLU A 387 4.29 14.39 -17.99
C GLU A 387 2.92 14.29 -18.68
N PRO A 388 2.66 13.24 -19.49
CA PRO A 388 1.33 12.99 -20.06
C PRO A 388 0.26 12.87 -18.96
N LEU A 389 -0.89 13.51 -19.19
CA LEU A 389 -2.01 13.51 -18.26
C LEU A 389 -2.94 12.31 -18.44
N GLU A 390 -2.89 11.66 -19.60
CA GLU A 390 -3.76 10.57 -20.01
C GLU A 390 -3.74 9.39 -19.00
N PRO A 391 -2.59 8.89 -18.52
CA PRO A 391 -2.56 7.81 -17.54
C PRO A 391 -3.25 8.17 -16.21
N TYR A 392 -3.33 9.45 -15.89
CA TYR A 392 -3.96 9.95 -14.68
C TYR A 392 -5.48 10.17 -14.81
N LEU A 393 -6.05 9.89 -15.98
CA LEU A 393 -7.48 9.83 -16.24
C LEU A 393 -8.02 8.40 -16.25
N GLU A 394 -7.16 7.42 -16.50
CA GLU A 394 -7.56 6.02 -16.62
C GLU A 394 -8.09 5.43 -15.31
N ALA A 395 -9.05 4.51 -15.44
CA ALA A 395 -9.48 3.69 -14.32
C ALA A 395 -8.38 2.71 -13.91
N GLY A 396 -8.34 2.36 -12.63
CA GLY A 396 -7.48 1.31 -12.09
C GLY A 396 -8.29 0.38 -11.18
N PHE A 397 -7.65 -0.69 -10.70
CA PHE A 397 -8.35 -1.74 -9.93
C PHE A 397 -9.02 -1.24 -8.64
N LEU A 398 -8.40 -0.29 -7.91
CA LEU A 398 -9.02 0.38 -6.76
C LEU A 398 -9.67 1.72 -7.13
N VAL A 399 -9.19 2.37 -8.19
CA VAL A 399 -9.68 3.67 -8.65
C VAL A 399 -10.58 3.45 -9.86
N GLN A 400 -11.74 2.84 -9.64
CA GLN A 400 -12.66 2.39 -10.69
C GLN A 400 -13.46 3.56 -11.29
N ALA A 401 -12.76 4.48 -11.97
CA ALA A 401 -13.32 5.73 -12.48
C ALA A 401 -14.38 5.54 -13.59
N ASP A 402 -14.35 4.40 -14.27
CA ASP A 402 -15.29 3.99 -15.31
C ASP A 402 -16.52 3.22 -14.76
N ALA A 403 -16.54 2.90 -13.46
CA ALA A 403 -17.66 2.21 -12.84
C ALA A 403 -18.94 3.07 -12.96
N PRO A 404 -20.09 2.52 -13.39
CA PRO A 404 -21.31 3.29 -13.63
C PRO A 404 -21.75 4.13 -12.42
N ALA A 405 -21.63 3.59 -11.20
CA ALA A 405 -21.98 4.31 -9.97
C ALA A 405 -21.07 5.52 -9.71
N ILE A 406 -19.77 5.41 -10.02
CA ILE A 406 -18.79 6.49 -9.87
C ILE A 406 -19.04 7.58 -10.91
N VAL A 407 -19.23 7.20 -12.18
CA VAL A 407 -19.51 8.13 -13.28
C VAL A 407 -20.80 8.92 -13.03
N GLU A 408 -21.86 8.23 -12.61
CA GLU A 408 -23.13 8.87 -12.30
C GLU A 408 -22.99 9.84 -11.11
N GLN A 409 -22.32 9.41 -10.04
CA GLN A 409 -22.13 10.25 -8.88
C GLN A 409 -21.26 11.47 -9.16
N ALA A 410 -20.15 11.30 -9.89
CA ALA A 410 -19.28 12.40 -10.30
C ALA A 410 -20.06 13.44 -11.12
N SER A 411 -20.86 12.98 -12.10
CA SER A 411 -21.68 13.84 -12.95
C SER A 411 -22.69 14.68 -12.16
N ARG A 412 -23.33 14.07 -11.13
CA ARG A 412 -24.25 14.79 -10.23
C ARG A 412 -23.51 15.86 -9.41
N ILE A 413 -22.33 15.54 -8.87
CA ILE A 413 -21.58 16.45 -8.00
C ILE A 413 -21.10 17.68 -8.78
N VAL A 414 -20.63 17.49 -10.01
CA VAL A 414 -20.02 18.57 -10.83
C VAL A 414 -21.03 19.32 -11.70
N GLN A 415 -22.31 18.98 -11.64
CA GLN A 415 -23.35 19.57 -12.47
C GLN A 415 -23.38 21.09 -12.36
N GLY A 416 -23.29 21.78 -13.51
CA GLY A 416 -23.35 23.24 -13.59
C GLY A 416 -22.05 23.98 -13.21
N LEU A 417 -20.95 23.27 -12.97
CA LEU A 417 -19.63 23.87 -12.71
C LEU A 417 -18.84 24.04 -14.01
N ALA A 418 -18.14 25.16 -14.14
CA ALA A 418 -17.44 25.52 -15.38
C ALA A 418 -15.95 25.19 -15.35
N THR A 419 -15.29 25.42 -14.20
CA THR A 419 -13.83 25.29 -14.09
C THR A 419 -13.41 24.02 -13.38
N ASP A 420 -12.26 23.45 -13.76
CA ASP A 420 -11.71 22.25 -13.11
C ASP A 420 -11.41 22.47 -11.63
N ARG A 421 -11.04 23.71 -11.25
CA ARG A 421 -10.87 24.09 -9.86
C ARG A 421 -12.17 24.03 -9.07
N GLU A 422 -13.29 24.49 -9.63
CA GLU A 422 -14.59 24.39 -8.99
C GLU A 422 -15.04 22.93 -8.86
N LYS A 423 -14.85 22.12 -9.90
CA LYS A 423 -15.14 20.68 -9.88
C LYS A 423 -14.34 19.99 -8.78
N ALA A 424 -13.02 20.16 -8.76
CA ALA A 424 -12.13 19.55 -7.77
C ALA A 424 -12.50 19.97 -6.33
N ALA A 425 -12.76 21.26 -6.10
CA ALA A 425 -13.17 21.75 -4.78
C ALA A 425 -14.52 21.16 -4.34
N ARG A 426 -15.49 21.05 -5.26
CA ARG A 426 -16.80 20.47 -4.95
C ARG A 426 -16.71 18.97 -4.66
N LEU A 427 -15.94 18.23 -5.46
CA LEU A 427 -15.69 16.80 -5.23
C LEU A 427 -15.02 16.57 -3.87
N CYS A 428 -13.98 17.33 -3.55
CA CYS A 428 -13.28 17.24 -2.27
C CYS A 428 -14.21 17.52 -1.09
N GLN A 429 -15.05 18.56 -1.19
CA GLN A 429 -16.00 18.90 -0.15
C GLN A 429 -17.07 17.81 0.03
N TRP A 430 -17.58 17.28 -1.08
CA TRP A 430 -18.59 16.21 -1.06
C TRP A 430 -18.04 14.95 -0.39
N VAL A 431 -16.82 14.51 -0.74
CA VAL A 431 -16.18 13.35 -0.10
C VAL A 431 -16.03 13.59 1.41
N PHE A 432 -15.60 14.79 1.83
CA PHE A 432 -15.44 15.14 3.24
C PHE A 432 -16.75 15.14 4.04
N ASP A 433 -17.84 15.58 3.42
CA ASP A 433 -19.16 15.68 4.07
C ASP A 433 -19.85 14.31 4.15
N GLU A 434 -19.62 13.44 3.17
CA GLU A 434 -20.37 12.20 3.01
C GLU A 434 -19.68 10.97 3.61
N LEU A 435 -18.36 11.00 3.78
CA LEU A 435 -17.65 9.89 4.41
C LEU A 435 -17.61 10.07 5.92
N ASP A 436 -18.08 9.05 6.62
CA ASP A 436 -17.90 8.93 8.06
C ASP A 436 -16.42 8.66 8.38
N ARG A 437 -15.84 9.60 9.12
CA ARG A 437 -14.44 9.61 9.56
C ARG A 437 -14.24 9.00 10.94
N SER A 438 -15.31 8.54 11.59
CA SER A 438 -15.25 7.96 12.93
C SER A 438 -14.80 6.49 12.93
N SER A 439 -14.84 5.82 11.78
CA SER A 439 -14.39 4.44 11.61
C SER A 439 -13.05 4.38 10.88
N VAL A 440 -12.01 3.91 11.57
CA VAL A 440 -10.77 3.46 10.94
C VAL A 440 -11.06 2.20 10.15
N ARG A 441 -10.61 2.12 8.90
CA ARG A 441 -10.77 0.92 8.09
C ARG A 441 -9.43 0.35 7.64
N PHE A 442 -9.30 -0.96 7.81
CA PHE A 442 -8.14 -1.76 7.43
C PHE A 442 -8.48 -2.50 6.13
N THR A 443 -8.54 -1.78 5.02
CA THR A 443 -8.96 -2.35 3.73
C THR A 443 -8.02 -1.97 2.59
N LEU A 444 -8.01 -2.77 1.52
CA LEU A 444 -7.62 -2.32 0.18
C LEU A 444 -8.84 -1.58 -0.40
N PRO A 445 -8.89 -0.24 -0.36
CA PRO A 445 -10.13 0.48 -0.62
C PRO A 445 -10.47 0.39 -2.10
N SER A 446 -11.64 -0.16 -2.44
CA SER A 446 -12.22 -0.01 -3.77
C SER A 446 -13.07 1.26 -3.79
N ALA A 447 -12.93 2.12 -4.81
CA ALA A 447 -13.73 3.33 -4.93
C ALA A 447 -15.24 3.04 -4.92
N VAL A 448 -15.66 1.94 -5.52
CA VAL A 448 -17.07 1.50 -5.52
C VAL A 448 -17.51 1.06 -4.12
N GLU A 449 -16.69 0.28 -3.41
CA GLU A 449 -16.96 -0.12 -2.02
C GLU A 449 -17.11 1.12 -1.13
N VAL A 450 -16.18 2.08 -1.23
CA VAL A 450 -16.19 3.30 -0.42
C VAL A 450 -17.40 4.16 -0.73
N LEU A 451 -17.80 4.26 -2.00
CA LEU A 451 -19.02 4.95 -2.39
C LEU A 451 -20.27 4.29 -1.79
N ASN A 452 -20.28 2.97 -1.59
CA ASN A 452 -21.42 2.26 -1.02
C ASN A 452 -21.44 2.34 0.51
N SER A 453 -20.30 2.12 1.16
CA SER A 453 -20.19 2.06 2.62
C SER A 453 -20.18 3.44 3.29
N ARG A 454 -19.71 4.48 2.56
CA ARG A 454 -19.58 5.86 3.05
C ARG A 454 -18.75 5.97 4.33
N LYS A 455 -17.72 5.14 4.44
CA LYS A 455 -16.84 5.04 5.61
C LYS A 455 -15.38 4.96 5.17
N GLY A 456 -14.51 5.55 5.97
CA GLY A 456 -13.07 5.32 5.86
C GLY A 456 -12.24 6.53 6.22
N ASP A 457 -10.94 6.40 6.04
CA ASP A 457 -9.95 7.40 6.42
C ASP A 457 -9.24 8.00 5.21
N CYS A 458 -7.99 8.47 5.39
CA CYS A 458 -7.19 9.02 4.31
C CYS A 458 -7.18 8.16 3.04
N ASN A 459 -7.13 6.83 3.17
CA ASN A 459 -7.04 5.94 2.01
C ASN A 459 -8.36 5.88 1.24
N GLU A 460 -9.48 5.62 1.92
CA GLU A 460 -10.80 5.61 1.29
C GLU A 460 -11.16 6.97 0.70
N HIS A 461 -10.83 8.06 1.41
CA HIS A 461 -11.06 9.43 0.92
C HIS A 461 -10.26 9.71 -0.35
N ALA A 462 -8.96 9.38 -0.36
CA ALA A 462 -8.09 9.60 -1.51
C ALA A 462 -8.52 8.76 -2.71
N THR A 463 -8.85 7.47 -2.49
CA THR A 463 -9.30 6.56 -3.55
C THR A 463 -10.63 7.00 -4.15
N LEU A 464 -11.64 7.30 -3.33
CA LEU A 464 -12.94 7.75 -3.84
C LEU A 464 -12.82 9.11 -4.54
N PHE A 465 -12.07 10.05 -3.95
CA PHE A 465 -11.82 11.35 -4.60
C PHE A 465 -11.16 11.17 -5.96
N ALA A 466 -10.11 10.34 -6.05
CA ALA A 466 -9.41 10.08 -7.30
C ALA A 466 -10.35 9.49 -8.35
N ALA A 467 -11.18 8.52 -7.99
CA ALA A 467 -12.11 7.88 -8.93
C ALA A 467 -13.17 8.88 -9.44
N LEU A 468 -13.77 9.67 -8.55
CA LEU A 468 -14.75 10.69 -8.94
C LEU A 468 -14.12 11.81 -9.77
N ALA A 469 -12.89 12.23 -9.44
CA ALA A 469 -12.17 13.26 -10.16
C ALA A 469 -11.80 12.80 -11.57
N ARG A 470 -11.26 11.59 -11.72
CA ARG A 470 -10.98 10.98 -13.04
C ARG A 470 -12.25 10.85 -13.88
N ALA A 471 -13.35 10.38 -13.29
CA ALA A 471 -14.65 10.30 -13.95
C ALA A 471 -15.20 11.67 -14.39
N ALA A 472 -14.82 12.75 -13.69
CA ALA A 472 -15.15 14.13 -14.06
C ALA A 472 -14.16 14.77 -15.07
N GLY A 473 -13.20 13.99 -15.59
CA GLY A 473 -12.19 14.45 -16.54
C GLY A 473 -11.00 15.17 -15.90
N LEU A 474 -10.74 14.98 -14.61
CA LEU A 474 -9.64 15.59 -13.88
C LEU A 474 -8.50 14.59 -13.68
N ALA A 475 -7.36 14.84 -14.33
CA ALA A 475 -6.15 14.04 -14.16
C ALA A 475 -5.73 14.06 -12.67
N THR A 476 -5.75 12.88 -12.03
CA THR A 476 -5.59 12.75 -10.57
C THR A 476 -4.71 11.55 -10.23
N LYS A 477 -3.72 11.78 -9.36
CA LYS A 477 -2.89 10.73 -8.75
C LYS A 477 -3.09 10.69 -7.23
N ILE A 478 -3.02 9.49 -6.65
CA ILE A 478 -2.97 9.32 -5.20
C ILE A 478 -1.51 9.45 -4.79
N ALA A 479 -1.25 10.25 -3.76
CA ALA A 479 0.07 10.41 -3.15
C ALA A 479 -0.02 9.98 -1.69
N VAL A 480 1.05 9.35 -1.20
CA VAL A 480 1.19 8.88 0.19
C VAL A 480 2.43 9.55 0.79
N GLY A 481 2.35 9.93 2.07
CA GLY A 481 3.47 10.54 2.80
C GLY A 481 3.06 11.10 4.15
#